data_AF-A0A3S9M210-F1
#
_entry.id   AF-A0A3S9M210-F1
#
_cell.length_a   1.000
_cell.length_b   1.000
_cell.length_c   1.000
_cell.angle_alpha   90.00
_cell.angle_beta   90.00
_cell.angle_gamma   90.00
#
_symmetry.space_group_name_H-M   'P 1'
#
loop_
_entity.id
_entity.type
_entity.pdbx_description
1 polymer ?
#
loop_
_entity_poly.entity_id
_entity_poly.type
_entity_poly.pdbx_seq_one_letter_code
_entity_poly.pdbx_strand_id
1 'polypeptide(L)'
;MRNGGAWRAAVAAAALGSLLAAMTTLTACEDARHGAGAGAGGKGAPTSPAATADATRIPDVGDHWQRRIPTDSRQVVAVYGDGKDSPDSTVVLYTRRGSGHGATWDRIRSWPAHNGKKGWTTDHREGDDRSPVGVFTLSDAGGVLKDPGSRLPYTRSAGFAAPRWWGKAYWHDFDYVIAIDYNRVKGTPPNDPTRPEGEGKGGGIWLHMDHGSGTSACVSLSESAMEYLLRTLDPDRHPVVVMGDRADLKSSH
;
A
#
# COMPACT_ATOMS: atom_id res chain seq x y z
N MET A 1 8.36 41.57 -49.29
CA MET A 1 9.23 40.75 -50.17
C MET A 1 9.43 39.41 -49.46
N ARG A 2 8.49 38.47 -49.54
CA ARG A 2 8.38 37.34 -50.51
C ARG A 2 9.65 36.50 -50.64
N ASN A 3 9.64 35.31 -50.03
CA ASN A 3 9.81 33.97 -50.64
C ASN A 3 10.12 32.98 -49.49
N GLY A 4 9.49 31.83 -49.32
CA GLY A 4 8.81 30.95 -50.27
C GLY A 4 9.64 29.69 -50.44
N GLY A 5 9.20 28.57 -49.87
CA GLY A 5 9.85 27.26 -50.02
C GLY A 5 8.98 26.15 -49.45
N ALA A 6 8.24 25.46 -50.32
CA ALA A 6 7.34 24.36 -50.00
C ALA A 6 7.79 23.03 -50.64
N TRP A 7 7.28 21.94 -50.05
CA TRP A 7 7.10 20.56 -50.58
C TRP A 7 8.31 19.60 -50.52
N ARG A 8 8.15 18.31 -50.18
CA ARG A 8 7.09 17.36 -50.60
C ARG A 8 6.75 16.28 -49.55
N ALA A 9 5.49 15.85 -49.61
CA ALA A 9 4.93 14.65 -49.00
C ALA A 9 5.24 13.38 -49.82
N ALA A 10 5.19 12.22 -49.19
CA ALA A 10 5.01 10.92 -49.83
C ALA A 10 3.89 10.14 -49.13
N VAL A 11 2.99 9.61 -49.95
CA VAL A 11 1.78 8.82 -49.65
C VAL A 11 2.01 7.40 -50.14
N ALA A 12 1.53 6.40 -49.40
CA ALA A 12 0.91 5.15 -49.90
C ALA A 12 0.72 4.17 -48.71
N ALA A 13 -0.24 3.26 -48.64
CA ALA A 13 -1.60 3.11 -49.16
C ALA A 13 -2.15 1.88 -48.40
N ALA A 14 -3.44 1.90 -48.06
CA ALA A 14 -4.13 0.85 -47.32
C ALA A 14 -4.48 -0.36 -48.20
N ALA A 15 -4.69 -1.53 -47.57
CA ALA A 15 -5.55 -2.58 -48.10
C ALA A 15 -6.36 -3.23 -46.95
N LEU A 16 -7.68 -2.99 -46.98
CA LEU A 16 -8.70 -3.71 -46.23
C LEU A 16 -8.99 -5.07 -46.89
N GLY A 17 -9.39 -6.05 -46.09
CA GLY A 17 -10.09 -7.25 -46.55
C GLY A 17 -10.98 -7.79 -45.43
N SER A 18 -12.29 -7.67 -45.63
CA SER A 18 -13.36 -7.92 -44.64
C SER A 18 -13.94 -9.34 -44.72
N LEU A 19 -14.39 -9.82 -43.56
CA LEU A 19 -15.54 -10.68 -43.22
C LEU A 19 -16.03 -11.77 -44.19
N LEU A 20 -16.28 -12.97 -43.63
CA LEU A 20 -17.59 -13.64 -43.71
C LEU A 20 -17.79 -14.67 -42.59
N ALA A 21 -19.04 -14.74 -42.12
CA ALA A 21 -19.56 -15.48 -40.97
C ALA A 21 -20.28 -16.78 -41.37
N ALA A 22 -20.45 -17.71 -40.43
CA ALA A 22 -21.60 -18.63 -40.20
C ALA A 22 -21.15 -19.76 -39.24
N MET A 23 -21.65 -19.87 -38.01
CA MET A 23 -22.93 -20.45 -37.54
C MET A 23 -22.97 -21.98 -37.45
N THR A 24 -23.56 -22.46 -36.34
CA THR A 24 -24.26 -23.75 -36.08
C THR A 24 -23.38 -25.01 -35.91
N THR A 25 -23.58 -25.97 -35.00
CA THR A 25 -24.64 -26.31 -34.01
C THR A 25 -24.16 -27.46 -33.10
N LEU A 26 -24.69 -27.48 -31.87
CA LEU A 26 -25.13 -28.59 -31.00
C LEU A 26 -24.46 -29.99 -30.99
N THR A 27 -24.21 -30.43 -29.73
CA THR A 27 -24.47 -31.76 -29.12
C THR A 27 -23.79 -33.01 -29.68
N ALA A 28 -23.05 -33.71 -28.81
CA ALA A 28 -23.46 -35.04 -28.33
C ALA A 28 -22.51 -35.52 -27.22
N CYS A 29 -23.12 -35.97 -26.11
CA CYS A 29 -22.50 -36.89 -25.16
C CYS A 29 -22.32 -38.25 -25.84
N GLU A 30 -21.24 -38.97 -25.54
CA GLU A 30 -21.35 -40.43 -25.44
C GLU A 30 -20.29 -41.00 -24.47
N ASP A 31 -20.81 -41.55 -23.38
CA ASP A 31 -20.17 -42.51 -22.49
C ASP A 31 -19.89 -43.81 -23.25
N ALA A 32 -18.67 -44.34 -23.12
CA ALA A 32 -18.45 -45.77 -23.31
C ALA A 32 -17.57 -46.30 -22.17
N ARG A 33 -18.15 -47.26 -21.45
CA ARG A 33 -17.65 -47.86 -20.22
C ARG A 33 -16.73 -49.06 -20.48
N HIS A 34 -16.01 -49.39 -19.42
CA HIS A 34 -15.49 -50.70 -19.00
C HIS A 34 -14.02 -51.03 -19.28
N GLY A 35 -13.30 -51.25 -18.17
CA GLY A 35 -12.00 -51.90 -18.12
C GLY A 35 -11.45 -51.88 -16.69
N ALA A 36 -11.88 -52.84 -15.87
CA ALA A 36 -11.38 -53.04 -14.51
C ALA A 36 -9.91 -53.50 -14.51
N GLY A 37 -9.11 -52.98 -13.57
CA GLY A 37 -7.74 -53.42 -13.32
C GLY A 37 -7.24 -52.92 -11.96
N ALA A 38 -6.87 -53.85 -11.10
CA ALA A 38 -6.63 -53.67 -9.68
C ALA A 38 -5.29 -52.97 -9.33
N GLY A 39 -5.31 -52.24 -8.21
CA GLY A 39 -4.27 -52.30 -7.17
C GLY A 39 -2.97 -51.53 -7.38
N ALA A 40 -2.87 -50.33 -6.80
CA ALA A 40 -1.64 -49.85 -6.16
C ALA A 40 -1.99 -48.79 -5.10
N GLY A 41 -1.82 -49.15 -3.83
CA GLY A 41 -2.01 -48.26 -2.69
C GLY A 41 -0.91 -47.19 -2.66
N GLY A 42 -1.23 -46.00 -3.16
CA GLY A 42 -0.46 -44.78 -2.89
C GLY A 42 -0.93 -44.18 -1.58
N LYS A 43 -0.09 -44.27 -0.54
CA LYS A 43 -0.28 -43.57 0.72
C LYS A 43 -0.44 -42.08 0.45
N GLY A 44 -1.64 -41.55 0.63
CA GLY A 44 -1.88 -40.12 0.72
C GLY A 44 -1.04 -39.58 1.88
N ALA A 45 -0.01 -38.81 1.56
CA ALA A 45 0.67 -37.99 2.55
C ALA A 45 -0.39 -37.09 3.19
N PRO A 46 -0.47 -36.99 4.52
CA PRO A 46 -1.38 -36.05 5.15
C PRO A 46 -0.91 -34.65 4.73
N THR A 47 -1.74 -33.97 3.94
CA THR A 47 -1.67 -32.52 3.79
C THR A 47 -1.66 -31.95 5.20
N SER A 48 -0.53 -31.37 5.60
CA SER A 48 -0.43 -30.66 6.86
C SER A 48 -1.57 -29.64 6.91
N PRO A 49 -2.35 -29.57 8.00
CA PRO A 49 -3.30 -28.48 8.15
C PRO A 49 -2.51 -27.19 8.01
N ALA A 50 -2.91 -26.33 7.05
CA ALA A 50 -2.45 -24.95 7.03
C ALA A 50 -2.63 -24.43 8.46
N ALA A 51 -1.52 -24.08 9.12
CA ALA A 51 -1.53 -23.60 10.49
C ALA A 51 -2.62 -22.51 10.55
N THR A 52 -3.64 -22.73 11.38
CA THR A 52 -4.69 -21.74 11.59
C THR A 52 -3.99 -20.47 12.03
N ALA A 53 -3.98 -19.45 11.17
CA ALA A 53 -3.29 -18.20 11.45
C ALA A 53 -3.81 -17.70 12.81
N ASP A 54 -2.88 -17.42 13.72
CA ASP A 54 -3.22 -16.91 15.04
C ASP A 54 -3.89 -15.54 14.88
N ALA A 55 -5.22 -15.54 14.92
CA ALA A 55 -6.02 -14.34 14.72
C ALA A 55 -5.83 -13.31 15.84
N THR A 56 -5.13 -13.65 16.93
CA THR A 56 -4.80 -12.68 18.00
C THR A 56 -3.63 -11.77 17.62
N ARG A 57 -2.96 -12.04 16.49
CA ARG A 57 -1.76 -11.33 16.04
C ARG A 57 -1.94 -10.76 14.63
N ILE A 58 -1.20 -9.70 14.32
CA ILE A 58 -1.12 -9.22 12.93
C ILE A 58 -0.36 -10.26 12.08
N PRO A 59 -0.93 -10.79 10.98
CA PRO A 59 -0.25 -11.79 10.17
C PRO A 59 1.11 -11.33 9.65
N ASP A 60 2.06 -12.25 9.51
CA ASP A 60 3.41 -12.01 8.96
C ASP A 60 4.25 -10.94 9.68
N VAL A 61 3.85 -10.57 10.91
CA VAL A 61 4.61 -9.66 11.78
C VAL A 61 5.18 -10.46 12.95
N GLY A 62 6.51 -10.50 13.03
CA GLY A 62 7.29 -11.21 14.03
C GLY A 62 7.13 -10.64 15.43
N ASP A 63 7.49 -11.45 16.41
CA ASP A 63 7.45 -11.15 17.84
C ASP A 63 8.03 -9.78 18.21
N HIS A 64 9.14 -9.41 17.57
CA HIS A 64 9.82 -8.13 17.78
C HIS A 64 8.88 -6.94 17.53
N TRP A 65 8.23 -6.91 16.37
CA TRP A 65 7.36 -5.81 15.97
C TRP A 65 5.98 -5.88 16.62
N GLN A 66 5.43 -7.08 16.86
CA GLN A 66 4.14 -7.24 17.55
C GLN A 66 4.16 -6.60 18.93
N ARG A 67 5.25 -6.77 19.69
CA ARG A 67 5.39 -6.18 21.03
C ARG A 67 5.47 -4.65 21.01
N ARG A 68 5.80 -4.04 19.87
CA ARG A 68 5.83 -2.58 19.70
C ARG A 68 4.47 -2.01 19.28
N ILE A 69 3.51 -2.83 18.87
CA ILE A 69 2.13 -2.39 18.67
C ILE A 69 1.53 -2.07 20.05
N PRO A 70 1.07 -0.84 20.31
CA PRO A 70 0.50 -0.47 21.60
C PRO A 70 -0.67 -1.38 21.97
N THR A 71 -0.73 -1.81 23.22
CA THR A 71 -1.73 -2.81 23.68
C THR A 71 -3.16 -2.30 23.67
N ASP A 72 -3.34 -0.98 23.67
CA ASP A 72 -4.60 -0.25 23.54
C ASP A 72 -4.98 0.04 22.08
N SER A 73 -4.08 -0.21 21.12
CA SER A 73 -4.39 -0.07 19.70
C SER A 73 -5.49 -1.03 19.28
N ARG A 74 -6.48 -0.49 18.57
CA ARG A 74 -7.59 -1.24 17.97
C ARG A 74 -7.62 -1.12 16.45
N GLN A 75 -6.68 -0.40 15.84
CA GLN A 75 -6.54 -0.26 14.39
C GLN A 75 -5.07 -0.32 14.00
N VAL A 76 -4.74 -1.22 13.08
CA VAL A 76 -3.38 -1.37 12.54
C VAL A 76 -3.44 -1.25 11.02
N VAL A 77 -2.67 -0.33 10.47
CA VAL A 77 -2.33 -0.28 9.05
C VAL A 77 -1.03 -1.06 8.88
N ALA A 78 -1.08 -2.26 8.32
CA ALA A 78 0.12 -3.04 8.03
C ALA A 78 0.57 -2.76 6.59
N VAL A 79 1.83 -2.37 6.41
CA VAL A 79 2.45 -2.16 5.09
C VAL A 79 3.52 -3.23 4.88
N TYR A 80 3.23 -4.15 3.98
CA TYR A 80 4.14 -5.26 3.65
C TYR A 80 4.86 -4.93 2.34
N GLY A 81 6.12 -4.53 2.43
CA GLY A 81 7.00 -4.38 1.27
C GLY A 81 7.38 -5.73 0.66
N ASP A 82 7.38 -5.82 -0.67
CA ASP A 82 7.64 -7.08 -1.37
C ASP A 82 9.08 -7.57 -1.21
N GLY A 83 10.01 -6.65 -0.95
CA GLY A 83 11.40 -6.98 -0.61
C GLY A 83 12.19 -5.76 -0.16
N LYS A 84 13.37 -6.00 0.41
CA LYS A 84 14.25 -4.96 1.00
C LYS A 84 14.55 -3.79 0.07
N ASP A 85 14.68 -4.05 -1.22
CA ASP A 85 15.02 -3.04 -2.24
C ASP A 85 13.87 -2.82 -3.26
N SER A 86 12.68 -3.34 -2.98
CA SER A 86 11.51 -3.18 -3.84
C SER A 86 10.75 -1.89 -3.52
N PRO A 87 10.28 -1.13 -4.52
CA PRO A 87 9.36 -0.02 -4.30
C PRO A 87 7.91 -0.48 -4.07
N ASP A 88 7.60 -1.76 -4.29
CA ASP A 88 6.24 -2.27 -4.26
C ASP A 88 5.87 -2.82 -2.88
N SER A 89 4.64 -2.51 -2.46
CA SER A 89 4.10 -2.96 -1.18
C SER A 89 2.60 -3.22 -1.23
N THR A 90 2.10 -3.90 -0.20
CA THR A 90 0.67 -4.07 0.04
C THR A 90 0.31 -3.47 1.39
N VAL A 91 -0.68 -2.58 1.41
CA VAL A 91 -1.27 -2.05 2.64
C VAL A 91 -2.49 -2.89 3.01
N VAL A 92 -2.66 -3.17 4.30
CA VAL A 92 -3.80 -3.89 4.87
C VAL A 92 -4.27 -3.18 6.14
N LEU A 93 -5.57 -2.87 6.21
CA LEU A 93 -6.18 -2.38 7.44
C LEU A 93 -6.71 -3.55 8.26
N TYR A 94 -6.29 -3.63 9.52
CA TYR A 94 -6.82 -4.53 10.54
C TYR A 94 -7.54 -3.75 11.62
N THR A 95 -8.63 -4.30 12.14
CA THR A 95 -9.34 -3.76 13.32
C THR A 95 -9.48 -4.83 14.38
N ARG A 96 -9.25 -4.47 15.64
CA ARG A 96 -9.34 -5.39 16.76
C ARG A 96 -10.79 -5.60 17.16
N ARG A 97 -11.22 -6.87 17.17
CA ARG A 97 -12.54 -7.32 17.62
C ARG A 97 -12.43 -7.91 19.03
N GLY A 98 -13.30 -7.43 19.92
CA GLY A 98 -13.30 -7.84 21.33
C GLY A 98 -12.32 -7.04 22.19
N SER A 99 -12.03 -7.56 23.39
CA SER A 99 -11.13 -6.96 24.37
C SER A 99 -10.36 -8.05 25.13
N GLY A 100 -9.26 -7.68 25.80
CA GLY A 100 -8.42 -8.61 26.56
C GLY A 100 -7.58 -9.55 25.70
N HIS A 101 -7.09 -10.63 26.32
CA HIS A 101 -6.14 -11.59 25.73
C HIS A 101 -6.71 -12.44 24.58
N GLY A 102 -8.04 -12.57 24.49
CA GLY A 102 -8.71 -13.31 23.41
C GLY A 102 -9.19 -12.44 22.25
N ALA A 103 -8.85 -11.15 22.25
CA ALA A 103 -9.22 -10.24 21.17
C ALA A 103 -8.53 -10.65 19.87
N THR A 104 -9.25 -10.62 18.76
CA THR A 104 -8.75 -11.00 17.43
C THR A 104 -8.62 -9.79 16.52
N TRP A 105 -7.78 -9.87 15.50
CA TRP A 105 -7.65 -8.88 14.44
C TRP A 105 -8.42 -9.32 13.20
N ASP A 106 -9.40 -8.51 12.82
CA ASP A 106 -10.16 -8.73 11.60
C ASP A 106 -9.47 -7.97 10.46
N ARG A 107 -9.17 -8.67 9.35
CA ARG A 107 -8.68 -8.05 8.11
C ARG A 107 -9.84 -7.34 7.43
N ILE A 108 -9.79 -6.01 7.36
CA ILE A 108 -10.87 -5.18 6.83
C ILE A 108 -10.75 -5.00 5.33
N ARG A 109 -9.60 -4.54 4.85
CA ARG A 109 -9.36 -4.24 3.42
C ARG A 109 -7.86 -4.21 3.13
N SER A 110 -7.51 -4.37 1.85
CA SER A 110 -6.14 -4.33 1.38
C SER A 110 -6.04 -3.64 0.03
N TRP A 111 -4.90 -3.00 -0.22
CA TRP A 111 -4.61 -2.21 -1.42
C TRP A 111 -3.16 -2.39 -1.86
N PRO A 112 -2.87 -2.35 -3.17
CA PRO A 112 -1.51 -2.12 -3.65
C PRO A 112 -1.04 -0.71 -3.23
N ALA A 113 0.25 -0.57 -3.02
CA ALA A 113 0.90 0.66 -2.60
C ALA A 113 2.35 0.70 -3.08
N HIS A 114 2.96 1.88 -3.09
CA HIS A 114 4.40 2.02 -3.27
C HIS A 114 5.06 2.59 -2.01
N ASN A 115 6.25 2.12 -1.70
CA ASN A 115 7.12 2.65 -0.64
C ASN A 115 8.31 3.39 -1.26
N GLY A 116 9.32 3.73 -0.44
CA GLY A 116 10.55 4.37 -0.91
C GLY A 116 11.15 3.63 -2.11
N LYS A 117 11.56 4.35 -3.14
CA LYS A 117 12.01 3.77 -4.43
C LYS A 117 13.24 2.87 -4.32
N LYS A 118 14.01 2.97 -3.23
CA LYS A 118 15.12 2.05 -2.90
C LYS A 118 14.75 1.00 -1.84
N GLY A 119 13.46 0.85 -1.55
CA GLY A 119 12.92 -0.11 -0.60
C GLY A 119 12.91 0.38 0.84
N TRP A 120 13.41 -0.47 1.74
CA TRP A 120 13.20 -0.39 3.18
C TRP A 120 14.52 -0.36 3.95
N THR A 121 14.52 0.28 5.12
CA THR A 121 15.67 0.34 6.02
C THR A 121 15.27 0.44 7.48
N THR A 122 16.04 -0.21 8.36
CA THR A 122 15.94 -0.07 9.82
C THR A 122 16.75 1.12 10.36
N ASP A 123 17.65 1.69 9.55
CA ASP A 123 18.39 2.93 9.86
C ASP A 123 18.12 3.99 8.79
N HIS A 124 16.90 4.52 8.79
CA HIS A 124 16.52 5.58 7.85
C HIS A 124 17.29 6.87 8.11
N ARG A 125 17.67 7.54 7.01
CA ARG A 125 18.36 8.82 6.93
C ARG A 125 17.72 9.70 5.87
N GLU A 126 17.76 11.01 6.08
CA GLU A 126 17.27 11.98 5.10
C GLU A 126 17.91 11.74 3.71
N GLY A 127 17.08 11.65 2.68
CA GLY A 127 17.52 11.46 1.30
C GLY A 127 18.03 10.06 0.92
N ASP A 128 17.90 9.06 1.80
CA ASP A 128 18.31 7.68 1.49
C ASP A 128 17.41 6.99 0.44
N ASP A 129 16.24 7.57 0.18
CA ASP A 129 15.18 7.07 -0.72
C ASP A 129 14.52 5.75 -0.25
N ARG A 130 14.57 5.46 1.06
CA ARG A 130 14.04 4.24 1.68
C ARG A 130 12.99 4.57 2.72
N SER A 131 11.96 3.73 2.81
CA SER A 131 10.97 3.82 3.89
C SER A 131 11.52 3.24 5.19
N PRO A 132 11.25 3.87 6.35
CA PRO A 132 11.66 3.33 7.64
C PRO A 132 10.88 2.06 7.98
N VAL A 133 11.57 1.04 8.45
CA VAL A 133 10.95 -0.14 9.07
C VAL A 133 10.60 0.20 10.50
N GLY A 134 9.35 -0.09 10.92
CA GLY A 134 8.97 0.07 12.32
C GLY A 134 7.47 0.05 12.60
N VAL A 135 7.15 0.40 13.85
CA VAL A 135 5.78 0.67 14.32
C VAL A 135 5.69 2.13 14.74
N PHE A 136 4.75 2.85 14.15
CA PHE A 136 4.56 4.29 14.38
C PHE A 136 3.08 4.59 14.59
N THR A 137 2.74 5.61 15.37
CA THR A 137 1.34 6.04 15.51
C THR A 137 0.91 6.83 14.26
N LEU A 138 -0.40 6.87 14.03
CA LEU A 138 -1.04 7.72 13.04
C LEU A 138 -1.94 8.71 13.79
N SER A 139 -1.52 9.96 13.92
CA SER A 139 -2.21 10.92 14.79
C SER A 139 -2.86 12.10 14.07
N ASP A 140 -2.31 12.50 12.92
CA ASP A 140 -2.72 13.71 12.21
C ASP A 140 -2.98 13.43 10.72
N ALA A 141 -3.91 14.17 10.12
CA ALA A 141 -4.22 14.11 8.70
C ALA A 141 -4.27 15.52 8.08
N GLY A 142 -4.28 15.60 6.76
CA GLY A 142 -4.37 16.87 6.06
C GLY A 142 -4.27 16.75 4.56
N GLY A 143 -4.00 17.87 3.90
CA GLY A 143 -3.75 17.93 2.47
C GLY A 143 -4.21 19.23 1.84
N VAL A 144 -4.06 19.31 0.51
CA VAL A 144 -4.54 20.46 -0.29
C VAL A 144 -6.08 20.46 -0.38
N LEU A 145 -6.67 19.27 -0.48
CA LEU A 145 -8.10 19.12 -0.67
C LEU A 145 -8.87 19.29 0.64
N LYS A 146 -10.17 19.55 0.50
CA LYS A 146 -11.07 19.61 1.66
C LYS A 146 -11.10 18.27 2.37
N ASP A 147 -11.37 18.31 3.67
CA ASP A 147 -11.59 17.12 4.46
C ASP A 147 -12.66 16.20 3.81
N PRO A 148 -12.33 14.94 3.45
CA PRO A 148 -13.28 14.00 2.86
C PRO A 148 -14.20 13.33 3.90
N GLY A 149 -14.18 13.78 5.17
CA GLY A 149 -14.91 13.20 6.30
C GLY A 149 -13.99 12.43 7.25
N SER A 150 -12.79 12.96 7.48
CA SER A 150 -11.75 12.37 8.30
C SER A 150 -12.17 12.32 9.76
N ARG A 151 -11.80 11.24 10.44
CA ARG A 151 -11.93 11.14 11.90
C ARG A 151 -10.66 11.59 12.62
N LEU A 152 -9.50 11.50 11.96
CA LEU A 152 -8.27 12.10 12.47
C LEU A 152 -8.38 13.63 12.37
N PRO A 153 -7.70 14.40 13.24
CA PRO A 153 -7.54 15.84 13.07
C PRO A 153 -7.04 16.16 11.66
N TYR A 154 -7.81 16.95 10.90
CA TYR A 154 -7.51 17.23 9.49
C TYR A 154 -7.15 18.70 9.27
N THR A 155 -5.92 18.95 8.81
CA THR A 155 -5.47 20.30 8.41
C THR A 155 -5.50 20.46 6.89
N ARG A 156 -6.38 21.31 6.39
CA ARG A 156 -6.36 21.74 4.98
C ARG A 156 -5.43 22.94 4.81
N SER A 157 -4.46 22.85 3.90
CA SER A 157 -3.59 23.98 3.57
C SER A 157 -3.02 23.88 2.15
N ALA A 158 -2.84 25.03 1.49
CA ALA A 158 -2.08 25.10 0.25
C ALA A 158 -0.59 24.77 0.46
N GLY A 159 -0.09 24.85 1.71
CA GLY A 159 1.28 24.50 2.07
C GLY A 159 1.63 23.01 1.91
N PHE A 160 0.65 22.15 1.62
CA PHE A 160 0.88 20.76 1.22
C PHE A 160 1.22 20.62 -0.26
N ALA A 161 0.90 21.61 -1.10
CA ALA A 161 0.94 21.45 -2.54
C ALA A 161 2.34 21.06 -3.04
N ALA A 162 2.41 19.97 -3.80
CA ALA A 162 3.62 19.57 -4.47
C ALA A 162 4.12 20.71 -5.39
N PRO A 163 5.45 20.97 -5.45
CA PRO A 163 6.00 22.02 -6.28
C PRO A 163 5.69 21.83 -7.77
N ARG A 164 5.34 22.91 -8.47
CA ARG A 164 4.93 22.83 -9.89
C ARG A 164 6.06 22.55 -10.87
N TRP A 165 7.31 22.58 -10.40
CA TRP A 165 8.48 22.14 -11.16
C TRP A 165 8.68 20.62 -11.09
N TRP A 166 7.94 19.89 -10.25
CA TRP A 166 7.87 18.42 -10.30
C TRP A 166 7.10 17.95 -11.55
N GLY A 167 7.33 16.70 -11.95
CA GLY A 167 6.54 16.07 -13.00
C GLY A 167 5.04 16.09 -12.66
N LYS A 168 4.18 16.21 -13.68
CA LYS A 168 2.73 16.33 -13.50
C LYS A 168 2.10 15.19 -12.69
N ALA A 169 2.67 13.99 -12.78
CA ALA A 169 2.21 12.83 -12.01
C ALA A 169 2.25 13.07 -10.49
N TYR A 170 3.18 13.91 -10.01
CA TYR A 170 3.39 14.17 -8.58
C TYR A 170 2.57 15.34 -8.03
N TRP A 171 1.83 16.07 -8.88
CA TRP A 171 1.15 17.30 -8.47
C TRP A 171 0.04 17.08 -7.44
N HIS A 172 -0.41 15.83 -7.30
CA HIS A 172 -1.51 15.41 -6.45
C HIS A 172 -1.07 14.53 -5.28
N ASP A 173 0.24 14.28 -5.10
CA ASP A 173 0.77 13.40 -4.05
C ASP A 173 0.19 13.74 -2.68
N PHE A 174 0.10 15.03 -2.37
CA PHE A 174 -0.30 15.54 -1.05
C PHE A 174 -1.69 16.19 -1.04
N ASP A 175 -2.55 15.81 -1.99
CA ASP A 175 -3.96 16.19 -1.97
C ASP A 175 -4.65 15.66 -0.70
N TYR A 176 -4.28 14.44 -0.28
CA TYR A 176 -4.58 13.83 1.01
C TYR A 176 -3.33 13.22 1.62
N VAL A 177 -3.12 13.47 2.92
CA VAL A 177 -2.01 12.90 3.70
C VAL A 177 -2.50 12.39 5.06
N ILE A 178 -1.89 11.31 5.54
CA ILE A 178 -1.97 10.85 6.93
C ILE A 178 -0.53 10.79 7.46
N ALA A 179 -0.26 11.48 8.56
CA ALA A 179 1.07 11.53 9.15
C ALA A 179 1.45 10.17 9.74
N ILE A 180 2.62 9.66 9.35
CA ILE A 180 3.31 8.60 10.09
C ILE A 180 4.20 9.31 11.11
N ASP A 181 4.04 8.98 12.39
CA ASP A 181 4.73 9.66 13.48
C ASP A 181 6.21 9.23 13.62
N TYR A 182 6.95 9.32 12.52
CA TYR A 182 8.39 9.15 12.41
C TYR A 182 9.08 10.51 12.51
N ASN A 183 9.88 10.72 13.57
CA ASN A 183 10.65 11.94 13.81
C ASN A 183 9.86 13.25 13.58
N ARG A 184 8.67 13.35 14.17
CA ARG A 184 7.80 14.54 14.13
C ARG A 184 7.14 14.81 15.47
N VAL A 185 6.57 16.00 15.63
CA VAL A 185 5.72 16.36 16.77
C VAL A 185 4.27 15.95 16.50
N LYS A 186 3.72 15.03 17.30
CA LYS A 186 2.32 14.58 17.17
C LYS A 186 1.33 15.68 17.57
N GLY A 187 0.14 15.69 16.96
CA GLY A 187 -0.88 16.71 17.24
C GLY A 187 -0.62 18.04 16.54
N THR A 188 0.33 18.07 15.62
CA THR A 188 0.63 19.23 14.76
C THR A 188 0.20 18.91 13.32
N PRO A 189 -0.01 19.90 12.44
CA PRO A 189 -0.25 19.60 11.03
C PRO A 189 0.79 18.63 10.44
N PRO A 190 0.41 17.72 9.52
CA PRO A 190 1.37 16.79 8.93
C PRO A 190 2.60 17.45 8.26
N ASN A 191 2.46 18.69 7.78
CA ASN A 191 3.53 19.49 7.19
C ASN A 191 4.28 20.40 8.19
N ASP A 192 4.08 20.25 9.50
CA ASP A 192 4.99 20.84 10.49
C ASP A 192 6.41 20.28 10.28
N PRO A 193 7.42 21.15 10.11
CA PRO A 193 8.77 20.71 9.75
C PRO A 193 9.60 20.24 10.95
N THR A 194 9.09 20.35 12.18
CA THR A 194 9.87 20.08 13.39
C THR A 194 10.28 18.61 13.50
N ARG A 195 11.59 18.36 13.61
CA ARG A 195 12.22 17.03 13.67
C ARG A 195 12.99 16.85 14.99
N PRO A 196 12.39 16.30 16.06
CA PRO A 196 13.00 16.20 17.38
C PRO A 196 14.32 15.40 17.45
N GLU A 197 14.49 14.41 16.58
CA GLU A 197 15.72 13.59 16.46
C GLU A 197 16.72 14.19 15.45
N GLY A 198 16.45 15.39 14.95
CA GLY A 198 17.30 16.14 14.02
C GLY A 198 17.04 15.82 12.55
N GLU A 199 17.47 16.73 11.69
CA GLU A 199 17.27 16.68 10.24
C GLU A 199 17.87 15.41 9.59
N GLY A 200 19.06 14.98 10.04
CA GLY A 200 19.75 13.83 9.46
C GLY A 200 19.04 12.49 9.64
N LYS A 201 18.11 12.39 10.61
CA LYS A 201 17.27 11.20 10.81
C LYS A 201 16.18 11.08 9.74
N GLY A 202 15.88 12.16 9.00
CA GLY A 202 14.75 12.22 8.08
C GLY A 202 13.43 12.51 8.80
N GLY A 203 12.39 12.85 8.05
CA GLY A 203 11.05 13.15 8.58
C GLY A 203 10.05 13.40 7.45
N GLY A 204 8.84 13.83 7.78
CA GLY A 204 7.82 14.09 6.75
C GLY A 204 7.35 12.82 6.02
N ILE A 205 7.31 11.70 6.74
CA ILE A 205 6.86 10.41 6.22
C ILE A 205 5.35 10.32 6.32
N TRP A 206 4.66 10.13 5.20
CA TRP A 206 3.20 10.13 5.15
C TRP A 206 2.65 8.90 4.42
N LEU A 207 1.39 8.55 4.71
CA LEU A 207 0.54 7.89 3.72
C LEU A 207 -0.03 8.98 2.81
N HIS A 208 0.10 8.83 1.49
CA HIS A 208 -0.35 9.87 0.56
C HIS A 208 -0.88 9.29 -0.77
N MET A 209 -1.31 10.16 -1.68
CA MET A 209 -1.91 9.80 -2.96
C MET A 209 -0.87 9.19 -3.91
N ASP A 210 -1.24 8.10 -4.57
CA ASP A 210 -0.34 7.39 -5.49
C ASP A 210 -0.12 8.11 -6.82
N HIS A 211 1.14 8.12 -7.24
CA HIS A 211 1.62 8.66 -8.52
C HIS A 211 2.20 7.58 -9.44
N GLY A 212 2.04 6.29 -9.09
CA GLY A 212 2.36 5.14 -9.94
C GLY A 212 3.82 4.69 -9.91
N SER A 213 4.62 5.10 -8.92
CA SER A 213 5.99 4.60 -8.74
C SER A 213 6.47 4.80 -7.29
N GLY A 214 7.65 4.27 -6.96
CA GLY A 214 8.27 4.44 -5.64
C GLY A 214 8.39 5.91 -5.19
N THR A 215 8.27 6.12 -3.89
CA THR A 215 8.33 7.44 -3.25
C THR A 215 9.77 7.79 -2.83
N SER A 216 9.97 8.93 -2.16
CA SER A 216 11.25 9.20 -1.49
C SER A 216 11.37 8.47 -0.14
N ALA A 217 10.27 8.15 0.54
CA ALA A 217 10.25 7.37 1.80
C ALA A 217 8.81 7.12 2.31
N CYS A 218 7.84 7.91 1.85
CA CYS A 218 6.42 7.74 2.12
C CYS A 218 5.85 6.40 1.62
N VAL A 219 4.59 6.13 1.99
CA VAL A 219 3.81 5.04 1.39
C VAL A 219 2.65 5.66 0.61
N SER A 220 2.57 5.37 -0.68
CA SER A 220 1.56 5.95 -1.56
C SER A 220 0.45 4.94 -1.86
N LEU A 221 -0.79 5.43 -1.93
CA LEU A 221 -2.03 4.66 -2.02
C LEU A 221 -3.00 5.33 -3.00
N SER A 222 -3.86 4.54 -3.66
CA SER A 222 -4.89 5.13 -4.52
C SER A 222 -5.79 6.12 -3.75
N GLU A 223 -6.38 7.09 -4.45
CA GLU A 223 -7.32 8.05 -3.88
C GLU A 223 -8.41 7.39 -3.03
N SER A 224 -9.04 6.34 -3.59
CA SER A 224 -10.10 5.60 -2.90
C SER A 224 -9.63 4.92 -1.61
N ALA A 225 -8.36 4.52 -1.53
CA ALA A 225 -7.77 3.96 -0.34
C ALA A 225 -7.51 5.05 0.71
N MET A 226 -6.94 6.18 0.29
CA MET A 226 -6.71 7.34 1.17
C MET A 226 -8.01 7.87 1.77
N GLU A 227 -9.05 8.07 0.95
CA GLU A 227 -10.37 8.47 1.46
C GLU A 227 -10.96 7.46 2.45
N TYR A 228 -10.81 6.16 2.17
CA TYR A 228 -11.31 5.12 3.06
C TYR A 228 -10.59 5.15 4.40
N LEU A 229 -9.26 5.26 4.40
CA LEU A 229 -8.46 5.35 5.63
C LEU A 229 -8.82 6.61 6.42
N LEU A 230 -8.92 7.78 5.77
CA LEU A 230 -9.29 9.03 6.44
C LEU A 230 -10.65 8.92 7.15
N ARG A 231 -11.67 8.33 6.49
CA ARG A 231 -13.01 8.16 7.06
C ARG A 231 -13.09 7.07 8.15
N THR A 232 -12.04 6.25 8.30
CA THR A 232 -12.07 5.02 9.13
C THR A 232 -11.12 5.05 10.31
N LEU A 233 -9.92 5.60 10.17
CA LEU A 233 -8.92 5.65 11.24
C LEU A 233 -9.39 6.63 12.32
N ASP A 234 -9.63 6.11 13.51
CA ASP A 234 -10.31 6.80 14.59
C ASP A 234 -9.32 7.05 15.72
N PRO A 235 -9.06 8.32 16.11
CA PRO A 235 -8.04 8.63 17.12
C PRO A 235 -8.31 7.93 18.47
N ASP A 236 -9.58 7.69 18.82
CA ASP A 236 -9.97 6.97 20.05
C ASP A 236 -9.72 5.46 19.98
N ARG A 237 -9.34 4.95 18.80
CA ARG A 237 -8.93 3.56 18.57
C ARG A 237 -7.42 3.40 18.44
N HIS A 238 -6.67 4.48 18.70
CA HIS A 238 -5.21 4.53 18.73
C HIS A 238 -4.58 3.86 17.49
N PRO A 239 -4.82 4.39 16.28
CA PRO A 239 -4.37 3.76 15.06
C PRO A 239 -2.85 3.83 14.94
N VAL A 240 -2.25 2.73 14.51
CA VAL A 240 -0.81 2.64 14.25
C VAL A 240 -0.55 2.08 12.87
N VAL A 241 0.63 2.36 12.34
CA VAL A 241 1.19 1.67 11.18
C VAL A 241 2.30 0.73 11.63
N VAL A 242 2.32 -0.49 11.10
CA VAL A 242 3.48 -1.38 11.13
C VAL A 242 3.94 -1.55 9.69
N MET A 243 5.19 -1.20 9.40
CA MET A 243 5.67 -1.11 8.01
C MET A 243 7.10 -1.61 7.87
N GLY A 244 7.37 -2.30 6.76
CA GLY A 244 8.68 -2.87 6.45
C GLY A 244 8.62 -3.85 5.28
N ASP A 245 9.77 -4.26 4.77
CA ASP A 245 9.80 -5.43 3.90
C ASP A 245 9.47 -6.71 4.68
N ARG A 246 9.00 -7.74 3.97
CA ARG A 246 8.57 -9.00 4.58
C ARG A 246 9.65 -9.68 5.43
N ALA A 247 10.92 -9.57 5.08
CA ALA A 247 11.98 -10.22 5.85
C ALA A 247 12.19 -9.50 7.18
N ASP A 248 12.34 -8.17 7.14
CA ASP A 248 12.49 -7.35 8.34
C ASP A 248 11.24 -7.43 9.25
N LEU A 249 10.02 -7.46 8.68
CA LEU A 249 8.78 -7.63 9.45
C LEU A 249 8.62 -9.00 10.11
N LYS A 250 9.16 -10.06 9.50
CA LYS A 250 9.14 -11.42 10.09
C LYS A 250 10.28 -11.65 11.08
N SER A 251 11.30 -10.78 11.10
CA SER A 251 12.43 -10.90 12.01
C SER A 251 11.97 -10.96 13.47
N SER A 252 12.67 -11.78 14.24
CA SER A 252 12.48 -11.92 15.69
C SER A 252 13.53 -11.16 16.52
N HIS A 253 14.46 -10.47 15.85
CA HIS A 253 15.58 -9.75 16.47
C HIS A 253 15.36 -8.24 16.44
#